data_AF-A0A1F9CYM5-F1
#
_entry.id   AF-A0A1F9CYM5-F1
#
_cell.length_a   1.000
_cell.length_b   1.000
_cell.length_c   1.000
_cell.angle_alpha   90.00
_cell.angle_beta   90.00
_cell.angle_gamma   90.00
#
_symmetry.space_group_name_H-M   'P 1'
#
loop_
_entity.id
_entity.type
_entity.pdbx_description
1 polymer ?
#
loop_
_entity_poly.entity_id
_entity_poly.type
_entity_poly.pdbx_seq_one_letter_code
_entity_poly.pdbx_strand_id
1 'polypeptide(L)'
;MNNQEFSSFRQKLQKTQKQMAELLGTSLKTVQSFEQGWRKVPVYVERQMLFLLNMKKGKANDARPCWDIQNCSVQARQGCPAWEFNAGNLCWFINGTICLGKPQNSWSHKMKVCRKCEVFTKNFCTIASRRISK
;
A
#
# COMPACT_ATOMS: atom_id res chain seq x y z
N MET A 1 -0.37 -9.12 -2.78
CA MET A 1 1.08 -9.08 -3.03
C MET A 1 1.58 -10.45 -3.47
N ASN A 2 2.36 -10.55 -4.54
CA ASN A 2 3.06 -11.79 -4.91
C ASN A 2 4.49 -11.83 -4.32
N ASN A 3 5.20 -12.95 -4.50
CA ASN A 3 6.54 -13.15 -3.96
C ASN A 3 7.59 -12.17 -4.53
N GLN A 4 7.49 -11.85 -5.83
CA GLN A 4 8.38 -10.89 -6.48
C GLN A 4 8.18 -9.46 -5.94
N GLU A 5 6.92 -9.04 -5.76
CA GLU A 5 6.57 -7.77 -5.13
C GLU A 5 7.09 -7.71 -3.69
N PHE A 6 6.91 -8.78 -2.92
CA PHE A 6 7.38 -8.84 -1.53
C PHE A 6 8.90 -8.65 -1.44
N SER A 7 9.66 -9.38 -2.26
CA SER A 7 11.13 -9.25 -2.31
C SER A 7 11.56 -7.84 -2.75
N SER A 8 10.92 -7.28 -3.79
CA SER A 8 11.18 -5.92 -4.25
C SER A 8 10.90 -4.88 -3.15
N PHE A 9 9.81 -5.03 -2.40
CA PHE A 9 9.44 -4.12 -1.34
C PHE A 9 10.39 -4.18 -0.15
N ARG A 10 10.82 -5.38 0.26
CA ARG A 10 11.87 -5.52 1.28
C ARG A 10 13.17 -4.82 0.83
N GLN A 11 13.58 -5.01 -0.41
CA GLN A 11 14.78 -4.37 -0.96
C GLN A 11 14.64 -2.84 -0.99
N LYS A 12 13.48 -2.31 -1.40
CA LYS A 12 13.17 -0.86 -1.33
C LYS A 12 13.25 -0.33 0.09
N LEU A 13 12.84 -1.13 1.09
CA LEU A 13 13.01 -0.80 2.51
C LEU A 13 14.46 -0.87 3.00
N GLN A 14 15.39 -1.41 2.21
CA GLN A 14 16.80 -1.66 2.57
C GLN A 14 16.90 -2.52 3.83
N LYS A 15 16.15 -3.63 3.85
CA LYS A 15 16.14 -4.56 4.98
C LYS A 15 16.66 -5.93 4.56
N THR A 16 17.40 -6.57 5.45
CA THR A 16 17.71 -8.00 5.32
C THR A 16 16.45 -8.83 5.56
N GLN A 17 16.46 -10.12 5.20
CA GLN A 17 15.33 -11.02 5.52
C GLN A 17 15.09 -11.11 7.03
N LYS A 18 16.16 -11.10 7.85
CA LYS A 18 16.07 -11.11 9.32
C LYS A 18 15.40 -9.85 9.86
N GLN A 19 15.87 -8.67 9.45
CA GLN A 19 15.27 -7.41 9.87
C GLN A 19 13.80 -7.30 9.42
N MET A 20 13.48 -7.82 8.23
CA MET A 20 12.10 -7.84 7.75
C MET A 20 11.23 -8.77 8.61
N ALA A 21 11.77 -9.90 9.06
CA ALA A 21 11.08 -10.81 9.95
C ALA A 21 10.77 -10.15 11.30
N GLU A 22 11.74 -9.43 11.88
CA GLU A 22 11.58 -8.64 13.10
C GLU A 22 10.50 -7.56 12.93
N LEU A 23 10.55 -6.78 11.84
CA LEU A 23 9.56 -5.73 11.56
C LEU A 23 8.14 -6.27 11.38
N LEU A 24 7.99 -7.45 10.77
CA LEU A 24 6.70 -8.08 10.50
C LEU A 24 6.22 -8.99 11.65
N GLY A 25 6.99 -9.09 12.75
CA GLY A 25 6.65 -9.95 13.89
C GLY A 25 6.54 -11.43 13.49
N THR A 26 7.43 -11.92 12.62
CA THR A 26 7.40 -13.29 12.10
C THR A 26 8.79 -13.94 12.10
N SER A 27 8.87 -15.21 11.72
CA SER A 27 10.14 -15.93 11.65
C SER A 27 10.90 -15.64 10.35
N LEU A 28 12.23 -15.75 10.38
CA LEU A 28 13.07 -15.67 9.18
C LEU A 28 12.61 -16.67 8.09
N LYS A 29 12.28 -17.90 8.50
CA LYS A 29 11.75 -18.95 7.60
C LYS A 29 10.46 -18.53 6.92
N THR A 30 9.58 -17.80 7.62
CA THR A 30 8.33 -17.29 7.05
C THR A 30 8.59 -16.24 5.97
N VAL A 31 9.52 -15.31 6.21
CA VAL A 31 9.94 -14.33 5.20
C VAL A 31 10.54 -15.02 3.97
N GLN A 32 11.42 -15.99 4.16
CA GLN A 32 12.01 -16.78 3.06
C GLN A 32 10.94 -17.52 2.25
N SER A 33 9.99 -18.15 2.94
CA SER A 33 8.86 -18.85 2.32
C SER A 33 7.98 -17.93 1.48
N PHE A 34 7.77 -16.67 1.91
CA PHE A 34 7.06 -15.67 1.11
C PHE A 34 7.84 -15.30 -0.17
N GLU A 35 9.15 -15.08 -0.08
CA GLU A 35 9.98 -14.69 -1.24
C GLU A 35 10.14 -15.83 -2.26
N GLN A 36 10.21 -17.07 -1.79
CA GLN A 36 10.27 -18.27 -2.63
C GLN A 36 8.91 -18.63 -3.24
N GLY A 37 7.81 -18.02 -2.76
CA GLY A 37 6.47 -18.32 -3.24
C GLY A 37 5.89 -19.63 -2.69
N TRP A 38 6.54 -20.28 -1.72
CA TRP A 38 6.02 -21.46 -1.04
C TRP A 38 4.79 -21.16 -0.19
N ARG A 39 4.68 -19.92 0.31
CA ARG A 39 3.51 -19.46 1.06
C ARG A 39 2.98 -18.16 0.49
N LYS A 40 1.65 -18.08 0.36
CA LYS A 40 0.96 -16.83 0.02
C LYS A 40 1.13 -15.81 1.14
N VAL A 41 1.47 -14.57 0.77
CA VAL A 41 1.56 -13.44 1.71
C VAL A 41 0.17 -13.12 2.28
N PRO A 42 -0.04 -13.20 3.61
CA PRO A 42 -1.30 -12.83 4.24
C PRO A 42 -1.61 -11.33 4.10
N VAL A 43 -2.89 -10.98 4.20
CA VAL A 43 -3.36 -9.59 4.06
C VAL A 43 -2.72 -8.65 5.08
N TYR A 44 -2.60 -9.07 6.35
CA TYR A 44 -1.99 -8.24 7.38
C TYR A 44 -0.51 -7.94 7.11
N VAL A 45 0.22 -8.92 6.52
CA VAL A 45 1.60 -8.74 6.08
C VAL A 45 1.68 -7.75 4.92
N GLU A 46 0.79 -7.88 3.92
CA GLU A 46 0.73 -6.92 2.79
C GLU A 46 0.42 -5.50 3.29
N ARG A 47 -0.53 -5.34 4.20
CA ARG A 47 -0.87 -4.06 4.83
C ARG A 47 0.34 -3.43 5.53
N GLN A 48 1.00 -4.19 6.39
CA GLN A 48 2.15 -3.69 7.17
C GLN A 48 3.33 -3.34 6.26
N MET A 49 3.62 -4.16 5.24
CA MET A 49 4.66 -3.89 4.27
C MET A 49 4.40 -2.58 3.49
N LEU A 50 3.17 -2.38 2.99
CA LEU A 50 2.79 -1.14 2.30
C LEU A 50 2.86 0.07 3.24
N PHE A 51 2.46 -0.08 4.50
CA PHE A 51 2.57 0.96 5.50
C PHE A 51 4.02 1.40 5.73
N LEU A 52 4.93 0.44 5.96
CA LEU A 52 6.35 0.72 6.13
C LEU A 52 6.95 1.42 4.90
N LEU A 53 6.57 1.00 3.69
CA LEU A 53 7.01 1.65 2.45
C LEU A 53 6.54 3.10 2.36
N ASN A 54 5.28 3.35 2.72
CA ASN A 54 4.72 4.70 2.73
C ASN A 54 5.46 5.59 3.74
N MET A 55 5.76 5.06 4.93
CA MET A 55 6.51 5.79 5.96
C MET A 55 7.96 6.08 5.53
N LYS A 56 8.62 5.15 4.80
CA LYS A 56 9.99 5.36 4.31
C LYS A 56 10.11 6.51 3.31
N LYS A 57 9.06 6.82 2.54
CA LYS A 57 9.08 7.96 1.60
C LYS A 57 9.17 9.33 2.29
N GLY A 58 8.97 9.40 3.62
CA GLY A 58 8.93 10.65 4.37
C GLY A 58 7.65 11.44 4.10
N LYS A 59 7.41 12.49 4.89
CA LYS A 59 6.40 13.49 4.56
C LYS A 59 6.92 14.29 3.37
N ALA A 60 6.54 13.92 2.15
CA ALA A 60 6.57 14.91 1.08
C ALA A 60 5.65 16.05 1.56
N ASN A 61 6.18 17.26 1.69
CA ASN A 61 5.48 18.41 2.28
C ASN A 61 4.20 18.81 1.52
N ASP A 62 3.90 18.17 0.38
CA ASP A 62 2.74 18.39 -0.49
C ASP A 62 1.84 17.14 -0.68
N ALA A 63 1.81 16.20 0.27
CA ALA A 63 0.92 15.04 0.17
C ALA A 63 -0.55 15.47 0.35
N ARG A 64 -1.16 16.00 -0.72
CA ARG A 64 -2.60 16.32 -0.77
C ARG A 64 -3.42 15.08 -0.40
N PRO A 65 -4.48 15.23 0.39
CA PRO A 65 -5.31 14.10 0.77
C PRO A 65 -6.06 13.52 -0.44
N CYS A 66 -6.49 12.26 -0.33
CA CYS A 66 -7.10 11.55 -1.45
C CYS A 66 -8.31 12.27 -2.05
N TRP A 67 -9.11 12.97 -1.24
CA TRP A 67 -10.33 13.62 -1.70
C TRP A 67 -10.07 14.86 -2.55
N ASP A 68 -8.93 15.52 -2.39
CA ASP A 68 -8.51 16.63 -3.27
C ASP A 68 -7.93 16.09 -4.57
N ILE A 69 -7.20 14.96 -4.51
CA ILE A 69 -6.66 14.30 -5.70
C ILE A 69 -7.77 13.67 -6.54
N GLN A 70 -8.76 13.05 -5.89
CA GLN A 70 -9.86 12.34 -6.56
C GLN A 70 -11.10 13.23 -6.80
N ASN A 71 -11.04 14.52 -6.43
CA ASN A 71 -12.17 15.46 -6.53
C ASN A 71 -13.47 14.89 -5.91
N CYS A 72 -13.39 14.33 -4.70
CA CYS A 72 -14.55 13.73 -4.05
C CYS A 72 -15.59 14.82 -3.71
N SER A 73 -16.88 14.52 -3.91
CA SER A 73 -17.98 15.40 -3.48
C SER A 73 -18.04 15.53 -1.95
N VAL A 74 -18.70 16.57 -1.45
CA VAL A 74 -18.87 16.80 -0.01
C VAL A 74 -19.58 15.62 0.66
N GLN A 75 -20.64 15.08 0.04
CA GLN A 75 -21.36 13.93 0.59
C GLN A 75 -20.47 12.68 0.67
N ALA A 76 -19.66 12.43 -0.38
CA ALA A 76 -18.74 11.30 -0.38
C ALA A 76 -17.64 11.44 0.68
N ARG A 77 -17.16 12.66 0.93
CA ARG A 77 -16.17 12.93 1.99
C ARG A 77 -16.76 12.67 3.38
N GLN A 78 -17.92 13.24 3.68
CA GLN A 78 -18.55 13.15 5.01
C GLN A 78 -18.83 11.71 5.45
N GLY A 79 -19.14 10.80 4.51
CA GLY A 79 -19.33 9.38 4.81
C GLY A 79 -18.07 8.52 4.75
N CYS A 80 -16.91 9.07 4.39
CA CYS A 80 -15.71 8.27 4.12
C CYS A 80 -14.79 8.16 5.36
N PRO A 81 -14.43 6.95 5.79
CA PRO A 81 -13.47 6.75 6.88
C PRO A 81 -12.13 7.46 6.69
N ALA A 82 -11.66 7.62 5.45
CA ALA A 82 -10.41 8.34 5.19
C ALA A 82 -10.51 9.82 5.57
N TRP A 83 -11.69 10.44 5.41
CA TRP A 83 -11.98 11.80 5.83
C TRP A 83 -12.16 11.88 7.35
N GLU A 84 -12.97 10.98 7.92
CA GLU A 84 -13.23 10.88 9.36
C GLU A 84 -11.95 10.83 10.20
N PHE A 85 -10.99 9.97 9.79
CA PHE A 85 -9.73 9.80 10.51
C PHE A 85 -8.60 10.71 10.02
N ASN A 86 -8.90 11.72 9.20
CA ASN A 86 -7.91 12.62 8.58
C ASN A 86 -6.74 11.85 7.92
N ALA A 87 -7.06 10.73 7.28
CA ALA A 87 -6.09 9.77 6.76
C ALA A 87 -6.07 9.78 5.23
N GLY A 88 -6.21 10.96 4.62
CA GLY A 88 -6.33 11.12 3.17
C GLY A 88 -5.11 10.58 2.40
N ASN A 89 -3.90 10.67 2.97
CA ASN A 89 -2.67 10.09 2.41
C ASN A 89 -2.55 8.56 2.60
N LEU A 90 -3.37 7.99 3.49
CA LEU A 90 -3.42 6.57 3.83
C LEU A 90 -4.77 5.94 3.50
N CYS A 91 -5.57 6.56 2.61
CA CYS A 91 -6.91 6.05 2.29
C CYS A 91 -6.89 4.60 1.78
N TRP A 92 -5.79 4.18 1.14
CA TRP A 92 -5.58 2.81 0.65
C TRP A 92 -5.40 1.79 1.78
N PHE A 93 -5.03 2.21 2.99
CA PHE A 93 -4.85 1.35 4.16
C PHE A 93 -6.19 1.02 4.85
N ILE A 94 -7.18 1.91 4.75
CA ILE A 94 -8.44 1.84 5.49
C ILE A 94 -9.52 1.17 4.62
N ASN A 95 -10.18 0.11 5.13
CA ASN A 95 -11.34 -0.47 4.46
C ASN A 95 -12.60 0.37 4.72
N GLY A 96 -13.65 0.17 3.91
CA GLY A 96 -14.91 0.92 4.02
C GLY A 96 -14.87 2.32 3.39
N THR A 97 -13.71 2.80 2.92
CA THR A 97 -13.61 4.04 2.14
C THR A 97 -14.56 4.05 0.95
N ILE A 98 -15.19 5.18 0.68
CA ILE A 98 -16.20 5.35 -0.39
C ILE A 98 -15.54 5.79 -1.70
N CYS A 99 -14.49 5.09 -2.14
CA CYS A 99 -13.88 5.35 -3.43
C CYS A 99 -14.85 4.96 -4.56
N LEU A 100 -14.95 5.78 -5.62
CA LEU A 100 -15.89 5.56 -6.73
C LEU A 100 -17.36 5.47 -6.28
N GLY A 101 -17.73 6.14 -5.17
CA GLY A 101 -19.10 6.18 -4.66
C GLY A 101 -19.57 4.91 -3.96
N LYS A 102 -18.70 3.91 -3.75
CA LYS A 102 -19.06 2.63 -3.11
C LYS A 102 -18.09 2.24 -1.98
N PRO A 103 -18.57 1.70 -0.84
CA PRO A 103 -17.72 1.19 0.22
C PRO A 103 -16.78 0.07 -0.25
N GLN A 104 -15.49 0.22 0.04
CA GLN A 104 -14.45 -0.75 -0.31
C GLN A 104 -14.19 -1.73 0.84
N ASN A 105 -15.04 -2.77 0.97
CA ASN A 105 -15.11 -3.61 2.17
C ASN A 105 -14.07 -4.74 2.22
N SER A 106 -13.69 -5.32 1.08
CA SER A 106 -12.67 -6.38 1.04
C SER A 106 -11.30 -5.84 0.62
N TRP A 107 -10.24 -6.33 1.27
CA TRP A 107 -8.88 -5.91 0.94
C TRP A 107 -8.51 -6.24 -0.52
N SER A 108 -8.92 -7.43 -1.00
CA SER A 108 -8.62 -7.87 -2.37
C SER A 108 -9.28 -6.98 -3.42
N HIS A 109 -10.55 -6.59 -3.23
CA HIS A 109 -11.24 -5.68 -4.14
C HIS A 109 -10.66 -4.27 -4.04
N LYS A 110 -10.50 -3.76 -2.82
CA LYS A 110 -9.91 -2.44 -2.58
C LYS A 110 -8.55 -2.31 -3.25
N MET A 111 -7.67 -3.31 -3.13
CA MET A 111 -6.35 -3.24 -3.74
C MET A 111 -6.37 -3.27 -5.27
N LYS A 112 -7.37 -3.90 -5.91
CA LYS A 112 -7.55 -3.80 -7.37
C LYS A 112 -7.88 -2.36 -7.81
N VAL A 113 -8.68 -1.65 -7.02
CA VAL A 113 -9.01 -0.24 -7.26
C VAL A 113 -7.82 0.66 -6.93
N CYS A 114 -7.24 0.53 -5.73
CA CYS A 114 -6.14 1.36 -5.26
C CYS A 114 -4.92 1.26 -6.18
N ARG A 115 -4.55 0.09 -6.70
CA ARG A 115 -3.38 -0.05 -7.59
C ARG A 115 -3.48 0.74 -8.90
N LYS A 116 -4.68 1.21 -9.27
CA LYS A 116 -4.93 2.08 -10.43
C LYS A 116 -5.18 3.54 -10.03
N CYS A 117 -5.27 3.84 -8.74
CA CYS A 117 -5.58 5.15 -8.21
C CYS A 117 -4.31 6.00 -8.08
N GLU A 118 -4.40 7.27 -8.49
CA GLU A 118 -3.31 8.25 -8.43
C GLU A 118 -2.70 8.39 -7.02
N VAL A 119 -3.54 8.35 -5.98
CA VAL A 119 -3.10 8.42 -4.59
C VAL A 119 -2.15 7.26 -4.26
N PHE A 120 -2.45 6.05 -4.72
CA PHE A 120 -1.62 4.89 -4.48
C PHE A 120 -0.38 4.88 -5.38
N THR A 121 -0.53 5.20 -6.67
CA THR A 121 0.60 5.16 -7.61
C THR A 121 1.66 6.20 -7.26
N LYS A 122 1.28 7.41 -6.83
CA LYS A 122 2.26 8.39 -6.30
C LYS A 122 3.01 7.85 -5.08
N ASN A 123 2.32 7.10 -4.21
CA ASN A 123 2.91 6.53 -3.00
C ASN A 123 3.76 5.27 -3.25
N PHE A 124 3.50 4.47 -4.28
CA PHE A 124 4.18 3.16 -4.45
C PHE A 124 4.82 2.92 -5.82
N CYS A 125 4.43 3.68 -6.84
CA CYS A 125 5.00 3.65 -8.18
C CYS A 125 6.02 4.78 -8.32
N THR A 126 7.28 4.52 -7.97
CA THR A 126 8.41 5.38 -8.36
C THR A 126 9.46 4.70 -9.22
N ILE A 127 9.30 3.42 -9.59
CA ILE A 127 10.08 2.83 -10.71
C ILE A 127 9.26 1.73 -11.36
N ALA A 128 8.61 2.05 -12.48
CA ALA A 128 8.24 1.12 -13.53
C ALA A 128 8.52 1.74 -14.91
N SER A 129 9.63 2.45 -15.06
CA SER A 129 10.11 2.95 -16.37
C SER A 129 11.65 3.02 -16.42
N ARG A 130 12.32 1.92 -16.10
CA ARG A 130 13.67 1.64 -16.63
C ARG A 130 13.71 0.17 -17.05
N ARG A 131 13.01 -0.15 -18.13
CA ARG A 131 13.33 -1.32 -18.96
C ARG A 131 13.30 -0.91 -20.42
N ILE A 132 14.53 -0.77 -20.94
CA ILE A 132 15.00 -1.26 -22.24
C ILE A 132 14.62 -0.40 -23.46
N SER A 133 15.47 0.59 -23.74
CA SER A 133 15.83 0.91 -25.12
C SER A 133 16.77 -0.20 -25.60
N LYS A 134 16.30 -1.02 -26.55
CA LYS A 134 17.17 -1.63 -27.55
C LYS A 134 17.15 -0.72 -28.76
#